data_AF-A0A7S1CZ03-F1
#
_entry.id   AF-A0A7S1CZ03-F1
#
_cell.length_a   1.000
_cell.length_b   1.000
_cell.length_c   1.000
_cell.angle_alpha   90.00
_cell.angle_beta   90.00
_cell.angle_gamma   90.00
#
_symmetry.space_group_name_H-M   'P 1'
#
loop_
_entity.id
_entity.type
_entity.pdbx_description
1 polymer ?
#
loop_
_entity_poly.entity_id
_entity_poly.type
_entity_poly.pdbx_seq_one_letter_code
_entity_poly.pdbx_strand_id
1 'polypeptide(L)'
;AKLGDELKSMNSCDETEQTGKCKAIDVYSLDSFLDKIAVLKDDLIHFLSIDTEGFDPWVLQGAEKTLRQVKYLEFEYNRMGPWENTSLYATVEMLKGSGFSCYWAGHHRNIWRVTDCWLEYYEQKHWSNLACVNVRSEHSKSLAEKMEAMFLDTIAKGGEIRYDHVRTLHTDGRWNIKTRL
;
A
#
# COMPACT_ATOMS: atom_id res chain seq x y z
N ALA A 1 -22.82 -7.36 -8.95
CA ALA A 1 -22.13 -7.67 -7.69
C ALA A 1 -23.04 -7.23 -6.56
N LYS A 2 -23.26 -8.09 -5.58
CA LYS A 2 -23.75 -7.67 -4.27
C LYS A 2 -22.60 -6.93 -3.57
N LEU A 3 -22.92 -6.11 -2.57
CA LEU A 3 -21.90 -5.52 -1.71
C LEU A 3 -21.09 -6.66 -1.06
N GLY A 4 -19.77 -6.67 -1.24
CA GLY A 4 -18.87 -7.70 -0.69
C GLY A 4 -18.51 -8.86 -1.63
N ASP A 5 -18.99 -8.88 -2.87
CA ASP A 5 -18.48 -9.82 -3.87
C ASP A 5 -17.12 -9.32 -4.41
N GLU A 6 -16.06 -10.10 -4.23
CA GLU A 6 -14.74 -9.82 -4.79
C GLU A 6 -14.79 -9.95 -6.32
N LEU A 7 -14.52 -8.84 -7.02
CA LEU A 7 -14.43 -8.83 -8.47
C LEU A 7 -13.02 -9.27 -8.86
N LYS A 8 -12.91 -10.31 -9.69
CA LYS A 8 -11.61 -10.75 -10.22
C LYS A 8 -10.89 -9.58 -10.89
N SER A 9 -9.56 -9.59 -10.78
CA SER A 9 -8.67 -8.58 -11.34
C SER A 9 -9.04 -8.20 -12.78
N MET A 10 -8.94 -6.91 -13.09
CA MET A 10 -9.25 -6.30 -14.39
C MET A 10 -8.52 -6.99 -15.56
N ASN A 11 -7.36 -7.59 -15.30
CA ASN A 11 -6.57 -8.35 -16.27
C ASN A 11 -7.18 -9.73 -16.63
N SER A 12 -8.18 -10.19 -15.89
CA SER A 12 -8.82 -11.50 -16.14
C SER A 12 -9.82 -11.50 -17.29
N CYS A 13 -10.08 -10.32 -17.88
CA CYS A 13 -11.05 -10.12 -18.96
C CYS A 13 -10.43 -10.06 -20.36
N ASP A 14 -9.12 -10.28 -20.48
CA ASP A 14 -8.39 -10.10 -21.74
C ASP A 14 -8.07 -11.41 -22.49
N GLU A 15 -8.72 -12.51 -22.13
CA GLU A 15 -8.56 -13.77 -22.84
C GLU A 15 -9.84 -14.18 -23.54
N THR A 16 -9.67 -14.54 -24.81
CA THR A 16 -10.64 -14.96 -25.84
C THR A 16 -11.60 -16.10 -25.44
N GLU A 17 -11.57 -16.57 -24.19
CA GLU A 17 -12.41 -17.63 -23.63
C GLU A 17 -13.50 -17.16 -22.64
N GLN A 18 -13.65 -15.85 -22.37
CA GLN A 18 -14.62 -15.33 -21.39
C GLN A 18 -15.75 -14.45 -21.95
N THR A 19 -16.14 -14.66 -23.20
CA THR A 19 -17.33 -14.02 -23.78
C THR A 19 -18.57 -14.36 -22.94
N GLY A 20 -19.06 -13.38 -22.18
CA GLY A 20 -20.24 -13.50 -21.30
C GLY A 20 -19.97 -13.55 -19.79
N LYS A 21 -18.70 -13.62 -19.34
CA LYS A 21 -18.35 -13.58 -17.89
C LYS A 21 -17.84 -12.22 -17.41
N CYS A 22 -17.43 -11.36 -18.34
CA CYS A 22 -17.02 -10.00 -18.04
C CYS A 22 -18.21 -9.05 -18.10
N LYS A 23 -18.32 -8.18 -17.10
CA LYS A 23 -19.33 -7.14 -17.03
C LYS A 23 -18.62 -5.79 -17.02
N ALA A 24 -19.05 -4.89 -17.90
CA ALA A 24 -18.62 -3.50 -17.82
C ALA A 24 -19.05 -2.93 -16.46
N ILE A 25 -18.09 -2.34 -15.76
CA ILE A 25 -18.30 -1.65 -14.49
C ILE A 25 -17.78 -0.22 -14.63
N ASP A 26 -18.44 0.72 -13.97
CA ASP A 26 -17.91 2.07 -13.86
C ASP A 26 -16.66 2.04 -12.99
N VAL A 27 -15.60 2.71 -13.47
CA VAL A 27 -14.35 2.89 -12.73
C VAL A 27 -14.25 4.36 -12.32
N TYR A 28 -13.87 4.59 -11.07
CA TYR A 28 -13.77 5.92 -10.49
C TYR A 28 -12.35 6.12 -9.96
N SER A 29 -11.84 7.35 -10.06
CA SER A 29 -10.77 7.76 -9.16
C SER A 29 -11.31 7.83 -7.73
N LEU A 30 -10.45 7.68 -6.73
CA LEU A 30 -10.88 7.76 -5.33
C LEU A 30 -11.52 9.12 -5.02
N ASP A 31 -10.97 10.20 -5.58
CA ASP A 31 -11.54 11.54 -5.48
C ASP A 31 -12.98 11.60 -6.05
N SER A 32 -13.19 11.10 -7.28
CA SER A 32 -14.51 11.12 -7.92
C SER A 32 -15.52 10.21 -7.23
N PHE A 33 -15.04 9.14 -6.58
CA PHE A 33 -15.87 8.24 -5.80
C PHE A 33 -16.37 8.91 -4.53
N LEU A 34 -15.49 9.59 -3.77
CA LEU A 34 -15.89 10.33 -2.58
C LEU A 34 -16.81 11.52 -2.90
N ASP A 35 -16.60 12.20 -4.03
CA ASP A 35 -17.52 13.25 -4.50
C ASP A 35 -18.95 12.74 -4.70
N LYS A 36 -19.14 11.45 -5.01
CA LYS A 36 -20.46 10.81 -5.15
C LYS A 36 -21.05 10.36 -3.82
N ILE A 37 -20.23 10.09 -2.81
CA ILE A 37 -20.67 9.62 -1.50
C ILE A 37 -20.66 10.80 -0.53
N ALA A 38 -21.76 11.57 -0.53
CA ALA A 38 -21.91 12.82 0.22
C ALA A 38 -21.61 12.70 1.73
N VAL A 39 -21.77 11.50 2.32
CA VAL A 39 -21.54 11.27 3.75
C VAL A 39 -20.05 11.38 4.13
N LEU A 40 -19.12 11.19 3.19
CA LEU A 40 -17.68 11.13 3.48
C LEU A 40 -16.87 12.30 2.89
N LYS A 41 -17.56 13.25 2.24
CA LYS A 41 -16.91 14.29 1.43
C LYS A 41 -16.02 15.24 2.23
N ASP A 42 -16.40 15.52 3.48
CA ASP A 42 -15.68 16.42 4.38
C ASP A 42 -15.21 15.72 5.68
N ASP A 43 -15.45 14.41 5.77
CA ASP A 43 -15.11 13.62 6.94
C ASP A 43 -13.66 13.14 6.91
N LEU A 44 -13.06 13.16 8.09
CA LEU A 44 -11.72 12.67 8.33
C LEU A 44 -11.67 11.15 8.13
N ILE A 45 -10.88 10.70 7.15
CA ILE A 45 -10.62 9.28 6.93
C ILE A 45 -9.52 8.85 7.90
N HIS A 46 -9.91 8.12 8.95
CA HIS A 46 -8.98 7.63 9.95
C HIS A 46 -7.98 6.61 9.41
N PHE A 47 -8.42 5.79 8.45
CA PHE A 47 -7.64 4.70 7.89
C PHE A 47 -8.11 4.48 6.45
N LEU A 48 -7.17 4.57 5.49
CA LEU A 48 -7.37 4.21 4.10
C LEU A 48 -6.44 3.04 3.77
N SER A 49 -7.02 1.88 3.49
CA SER A 49 -6.30 0.72 2.97
C SER A 49 -6.53 0.62 1.48
N ILE A 50 -5.46 0.52 0.71
CA ILE A 50 -5.48 0.24 -0.71
C ILE A 50 -4.88 -1.15 -0.88
N ASP A 51 -5.68 -2.06 -1.40
CA ASP A 51 -5.27 -3.43 -1.72
C ASP A 51 -6.01 -3.78 -3.01
N THR A 52 -5.36 -3.48 -4.13
CA THR A 52 -5.96 -3.64 -5.46
C THR A 52 -5.15 -4.57 -6.34
N GLU A 53 -4.48 -5.56 -5.71
CA GLU A 53 -3.78 -6.65 -6.39
C GLU A 53 -2.79 -6.14 -7.45
N GLY A 54 -2.08 -5.05 -7.14
CA GLY A 54 -1.07 -4.42 -7.98
C GLY A 54 -1.47 -3.10 -8.67
N PHE A 55 -2.74 -2.70 -8.59
CA PHE A 55 -3.24 -1.45 -9.17
C PHE A 55 -3.13 -0.23 -8.24
N ASP A 56 -2.52 -0.43 -7.07
CA ASP A 56 -2.37 0.54 -6.00
C ASP A 56 -1.80 1.90 -6.46
N PRO A 57 -0.78 1.98 -7.33
CA PRO A 57 -0.23 3.29 -7.69
C PRO A 57 -1.21 4.11 -8.54
N TRP A 58 -2.12 3.47 -9.28
CA TRP A 58 -3.18 4.19 -10.00
C TRP A 58 -4.27 4.69 -9.05
N VAL A 59 -4.61 3.91 -8.02
CA VAL A 59 -5.53 4.36 -6.97
C VAL A 59 -4.95 5.59 -6.27
N LEU A 60 -3.67 5.54 -5.90
CA LEU A 60 -2.95 6.66 -5.28
C LEU A 60 -2.91 7.90 -6.19
N GLN A 61 -2.67 7.72 -7.49
CA GLN A 61 -2.70 8.82 -8.46
C GLN A 61 -4.11 9.46 -8.56
N GLY A 62 -5.16 8.66 -8.41
CA GLY A 62 -6.55 9.13 -8.41
C GLY A 62 -7.06 9.69 -7.07
N ALA A 63 -6.19 9.83 -6.06
CA ALA A 63 -6.57 10.16 -4.69
C ALA A 63 -6.02 11.52 -4.19
N GLU A 64 -5.60 12.42 -5.08
CA GLU A 64 -4.89 13.66 -4.71
C GLU A 64 -5.65 14.51 -3.66
N LYS A 65 -6.97 14.68 -3.83
CA LYS A 65 -7.79 15.41 -2.85
C LYS A 65 -8.07 14.57 -1.62
N THR A 66 -8.40 13.29 -1.83
CA THR A 66 -8.73 12.34 -0.78
C THR A 66 -7.59 12.18 0.23
N LEU A 67 -6.35 12.18 -0.22
CA LEU A 67 -5.20 12.01 0.66
C LEU A 67 -5.09 13.13 1.71
N ARG A 68 -5.67 14.32 1.46
CA ARG A 68 -5.68 15.43 2.42
C ARG A 68 -6.57 15.17 3.64
N GLN A 69 -7.61 14.35 3.50
CA GLN A 69 -8.51 13.94 4.59
C GLN A 69 -8.08 12.63 5.26
N VAL A 70 -7.00 11.99 4.80
CA VAL A 70 -6.53 10.70 5.32
C VAL A 70 -5.51 10.91 6.44
N LYS A 71 -5.72 10.21 7.56
CA LYS A 71 -4.78 10.18 8.70
C LYS A 71 -3.67 9.16 8.51
N TYR A 72 -4.07 7.95 8.17
CA TYR A 72 -3.20 6.81 7.95
C TYR A 72 -3.58 6.15 6.62
N LEU A 73 -2.57 5.88 5.81
CA LEU A 73 -2.68 5.23 4.52
C LEU A 73 -1.84 3.96 4.57
N GLU A 74 -2.40 2.86 4.08
CA GLU A 74 -1.67 1.63 3.80
C GLU A 74 -1.90 1.21 2.36
N PHE A 75 -0.84 0.78 1.69
CA PHE A 75 -0.91 0.26 0.33
C PHE A 75 0.13 -0.85 0.11
N GLU A 76 -0.11 -1.69 -0.89
CA GLU A 76 0.80 -2.76 -1.27
C GLU A 76 1.80 -2.31 -2.34
N TYR A 77 3.03 -2.78 -2.21
CA TYR A 77 4.06 -2.69 -3.25
C TYR A 77 4.43 -4.10 -3.71
N ASN A 78 4.43 -4.33 -5.02
CA ASN A 78 4.75 -5.63 -5.61
C ASN A 78 5.18 -5.48 -7.09
N ARG A 79 5.21 -6.58 -7.86
CA ARG A 79 5.55 -6.58 -9.30
C ARG A 79 4.34 -6.57 -10.23
N MET A 80 3.13 -6.61 -9.68
CA MET A 80 1.90 -6.82 -10.43
C MET A 80 1.40 -5.50 -11.01
N GLY A 81 0.85 -5.60 -12.23
CA GLY A 81 0.14 -4.51 -12.88
C GLY A 81 0.98 -3.22 -13.00
N PRO A 82 0.39 -2.04 -12.76
CA PRO A 82 1.06 -0.75 -12.86
C PRO A 82 2.38 -0.61 -12.10
N TRP A 83 2.60 -1.37 -11.03
CA TRP A 83 3.86 -1.33 -10.31
C TRP A 83 5.06 -1.69 -11.18
N GLU A 84 4.92 -2.55 -12.18
CA GLU A 84 6.02 -2.95 -13.08
C GLU A 84 6.79 -1.74 -13.63
N ASN A 85 6.06 -0.69 -14.00
CA ASN A 85 6.61 0.54 -14.58
C ASN A 85 6.53 1.75 -13.64
N THR A 86 6.07 1.56 -12.40
CA THR A 86 5.96 2.64 -11.40
C THR A 86 7.06 2.51 -10.36
N SER A 87 7.76 3.63 -10.11
CA SER A 87 8.78 3.70 -9.06
C SER A 87 8.12 3.88 -7.69
N LEU A 88 8.58 3.09 -6.70
CA LEU A 88 8.18 3.32 -5.31
C LEU A 88 8.74 4.65 -4.81
N TYR A 89 9.99 5.00 -5.16
CA TYR A 89 10.57 6.29 -4.81
C TYR A 89 9.68 7.47 -5.25
N ALA A 90 9.30 7.49 -6.53
CA ALA A 90 8.44 8.55 -7.06
C ALA A 90 7.09 8.62 -6.34
N THR A 91 6.52 7.46 -5.99
CA THR A 91 5.26 7.36 -5.23
C THR A 91 5.42 7.92 -3.81
N VAL A 92 6.51 7.56 -3.11
CA VAL A 92 6.81 8.07 -1.77
C VAL A 92 7.06 9.58 -1.78
N GLU A 93 7.74 10.13 -2.78
CA GLU A 93 7.95 11.57 -2.91
C GLU A 93 6.64 12.33 -3.20
N MET A 94 5.74 11.74 -3.99
CA MET A 94 4.40 12.28 -4.21
C MET A 94 3.56 12.28 -2.91
N LEU A 95 3.63 11.19 -2.13
CA LEU A 95 2.97 11.09 -0.83
C LEU A 95 3.55 12.07 0.20
N LYS A 96 4.87 12.25 0.21
CA LYS A 96 5.55 13.30 0.99
C LYS A 96 5.07 14.70 0.61
N GLY A 97 4.96 14.98 -0.69
CA GLY A 97 4.35 16.22 -1.20
C GLY A 97 2.93 16.43 -0.66
N SER A 98 2.18 15.35 -0.50
CA SER A 98 0.83 15.32 0.07
C SER A 98 0.79 15.35 1.61
N GLY A 99 1.94 15.37 2.29
CA GLY A 99 2.05 15.50 3.74
C GLY A 99 2.25 14.20 4.51
N PHE A 100 2.58 13.10 3.84
CA PHE A 100 2.80 11.81 4.48
C PHE A 100 4.27 11.55 4.81
N SER A 101 4.50 10.85 5.93
CA SER A 101 5.73 10.12 6.19
C SER A 101 5.43 8.62 6.10
N CYS A 102 6.14 7.93 5.22
CA CYS A 102 5.93 6.53 4.89
C CYS A 102 7.01 5.63 5.47
N TYR A 103 6.58 4.45 5.87
CA TYR A 103 7.36 3.42 6.50
C TYR A 103 7.11 2.09 5.81
N TRP A 104 8.17 1.34 5.59
CA TRP A 104 8.08 -0.06 5.25
C TRP A 104 7.52 -0.82 6.45
N ALA A 105 6.35 -1.43 6.29
CA ALA A 105 5.74 -2.24 7.33
C ALA A 105 6.47 -3.59 7.37
N GLY A 106 7.11 -3.89 8.50
CA GLY A 106 7.74 -5.19 8.73
C GLY A 106 7.09 -5.95 9.89
N HIS A 107 7.62 -7.14 10.14
CA HIS A 107 7.20 -8.01 11.24
C HIS A 107 7.61 -7.53 12.64
N HIS A 108 6.96 -8.10 13.66
CA HIS A 108 7.30 -7.94 15.07
C HIS A 108 7.36 -6.48 15.54
N ARG A 109 6.43 -5.66 15.03
CA ARG A 109 6.32 -4.22 15.30
C ARG A 109 7.55 -3.42 14.86
N ASN A 110 8.30 -3.93 13.88
CA ASN A 110 9.40 -3.21 13.28
C ASN A 110 8.92 -2.49 12.02
N ILE A 111 9.30 -1.24 11.87
CA ILE A 111 9.01 -0.45 10.67
C ILE A 111 10.28 0.31 10.25
N TRP A 112 10.45 0.52 8.94
CA TRP A 112 11.62 1.22 8.41
C TRP A 112 11.17 2.48 7.70
N ARG A 113 11.64 3.66 8.13
CA ARG A 113 11.28 4.90 7.44
C ARG A 113 11.82 4.86 6.01
N VAL A 114 10.95 5.18 5.06
CA VAL A 114 11.28 5.26 3.63
C VAL A 114 11.31 6.72 3.17
N THR A 115 10.41 7.56 3.69
CA THR A 115 10.42 9.01 3.44
C THR A 115 11.65 9.67 4.06
N ASP A 116 12.41 10.46 3.29
CA ASP A 116 13.64 11.15 3.74
C ASP A 116 14.75 10.21 4.27
N CYS A 117 14.59 8.90 4.12
CA CYS A 117 15.53 7.84 4.53
C CYS A 117 15.62 6.78 3.42
N TRP A 118 15.64 7.22 2.16
CA TRP A 118 15.57 6.33 1.02
C TRP A 118 16.85 5.50 0.85
N LEU A 119 16.68 4.21 0.59
CA LEU A 119 17.74 3.28 0.26
C LEU A 119 17.33 2.53 -1.01
N GLU A 120 18.27 2.36 -1.94
CA GLU A 120 17.98 1.83 -3.30
C GLU A 120 17.29 0.46 -3.29
N TYR A 121 17.53 -0.36 -2.26
CA TYR A 121 16.91 -1.67 -2.14
C TYR A 121 15.40 -1.65 -1.90
N TYR A 122 14.82 -0.52 -1.45
CA TYR A 122 13.35 -0.38 -1.36
C TYR A 122 12.68 -0.41 -2.73
N GLU A 123 13.40 -0.10 -3.81
CA GLU A 123 12.87 -0.20 -5.18
C GLU A 123 12.78 -1.65 -5.67
N GLN A 124 13.29 -2.62 -4.91
CA GLN A 124 13.12 -4.02 -5.24
C GLN A 124 11.67 -4.42 -5.01
N LYS A 125 10.98 -4.74 -6.10
CA LYS A 125 9.59 -5.14 -6.08
C LYS A 125 9.41 -6.54 -5.50
N HIS A 126 8.78 -6.62 -4.35
CA HIS A 126 8.34 -7.83 -3.67
C HIS A 126 7.10 -7.50 -2.86
N TRP A 127 6.20 -8.47 -2.68
CA TRP A 127 4.95 -8.24 -1.96
C TRP A 127 5.22 -7.73 -0.55
N SER A 128 4.72 -6.55 -0.26
CA SER A 128 4.99 -5.82 0.97
C SER A 128 4.00 -4.68 1.14
N ASN A 129 3.89 -4.19 2.37
CA ASN A 129 3.01 -3.09 2.70
C ASN A 129 3.83 -1.86 3.10
N LEU A 130 3.36 -0.70 2.65
CA LEU A 130 3.82 0.59 3.10
C LEU A 130 2.77 1.18 4.03
N ALA A 131 3.20 1.61 5.21
CA ALA A 131 2.39 2.27 6.21
C ALA A 131 2.78 3.76 6.25
N CYS A 132 1.84 4.64 5.91
CA CYS A 132 2.07 6.08 5.80
C CYS A 132 1.15 6.84 6.76
N VAL A 133 1.69 7.86 7.42
CA VAL A 133 0.93 8.74 8.31
C VAL A 133 1.02 10.19 7.84
N ASN A 134 -0.12 10.88 7.81
CA ASN A 134 -0.18 12.29 7.45
C ASN A 134 0.37 13.15 8.59
N VAL A 135 1.59 13.64 8.45
CA VAL A 135 2.28 14.43 9.49
C VAL A 135 1.85 15.90 9.51
N ARG A 136 1.09 16.35 8.51
CA ARG A 136 0.55 17.72 8.44
C ARG A 136 -0.81 17.86 9.12
N SER A 137 -1.51 16.75 9.39
CA SER A 137 -2.79 16.76 10.07
C SER A 137 -2.61 16.73 11.59
N GLU A 138 -3.15 17.72 12.30
CA GLU A 138 -3.11 17.77 13.77
C GLU A 138 -3.76 16.52 14.39
N HIS A 139 -4.78 15.97 13.73
CA HIS A 139 -5.46 14.78 14.20
C HIS A 139 -4.62 13.50 14.10
N SER A 140 -3.50 13.53 13.36
CA SER A 140 -2.59 12.40 13.18
C SER A 140 -1.33 12.51 14.04
N LYS A 141 -1.12 13.62 14.74
CA LYS A 141 0.13 13.91 15.48
C LYS A 141 0.55 12.80 16.42
N SER A 142 -0.35 12.33 17.29
CA SER A 142 -0.06 11.24 18.23
C SER A 142 0.25 9.90 17.55
N LEU A 143 -0.30 9.66 16.35
CA LEU A 143 0.02 8.48 15.56
C LEU A 143 1.39 8.62 14.92
N ALA A 144 1.70 9.80 14.36
CA ALA A 144 2.99 10.09 13.78
C ALA A 144 4.13 9.94 14.81
N GLU A 145 3.93 10.47 16.02
CA GLU A 145 4.88 10.30 17.14
C GLU A 145 5.08 8.82 17.51
N LYS A 146 4.02 8.02 17.53
CA LYS A 146 4.11 6.57 17.81
C LYS A 146 4.83 5.79 16.71
N MET A 147 4.56 6.12 15.44
CA MET A 147 5.24 5.48 14.31
C MET A 147 6.73 5.88 14.29
N GLU A 148 7.05 7.15 14.55
CA GLU A 148 8.44 7.61 14.75
C GLU A 148 9.13 6.81 15.85
N ALA A 149 8.50 6.69 17.02
CA ALA A 149 9.06 5.93 18.14
C ALA A 149 9.27 4.45 17.78
N MET A 150 8.32 3.83 17.06
CA MET A 150 8.47 2.45 16.57
C MET A 150 9.65 2.29 15.60
N PHE A 151 9.90 3.27 14.73
CA PHE A 151 11.07 3.28 13.86
C PHE A 151 12.37 3.40 14.66
N LEU A 152 12.43 4.30 15.65
CA LEU A 152 13.59 4.43 16.52
C LEU A 152 13.86 3.14 17.32
N ASP A 153 12.81 2.49 17.84
CA ASP A 153 12.90 1.18 18.48
C ASP A 153 13.41 0.12 17.52
N THR A 154 13.00 0.17 16.24
CA THR A 154 13.49 -0.73 15.18
C THR A 154 14.99 -0.56 14.99
N ILE A 155 15.47 0.68 14.85
CA ILE A 155 16.90 0.96 14.70
C ILE A 155 17.68 0.52 15.95
N ALA A 156 17.15 0.75 17.15
CA ALA A 156 17.82 0.41 18.40
C ALA A 156 18.07 -1.10 18.56
N LYS A 157 17.19 -1.96 18.00
CA LYS A 157 17.39 -3.41 17.95
C LYS A 157 18.52 -3.81 17.00
N GLY A 158 18.82 -3.00 15.98
CA GLY A 158 19.91 -3.22 15.04
C GLY A 158 19.93 -4.64 14.45
N GLY A 159 21.08 -5.31 14.55
CA GLY A 159 21.30 -6.65 14.00
C GLY A 159 20.56 -7.79 14.70
N GLU A 160 19.81 -7.51 15.76
CA GLU A 160 18.94 -8.50 16.42
C GLU A 160 17.67 -8.78 15.60
N ILE A 161 17.31 -7.89 14.67
CA ILE A 161 16.17 -8.09 13.79
C ILE A 161 16.50 -9.22 12.80
N ARG A 162 15.84 -10.36 12.98
CA ARG A 162 15.87 -11.48 12.05
C ARG A 162 14.51 -11.60 11.39
N TYR A 163 14.47 -11.46 10.07
CA TYR A 163 13.31 -11.84 9.28
C TYR A 163 13.44 -13.32 8.91
N ASP A 164 12.56 -14.15 9.44
CA ASP A 164 12.55 -15.57 9.12
C ASP A 164 12.19 -15.77 7.65
N HIS A 165 13.11 -16.33 6.88
CA HIS A 165 12.76 -16.95 5.61
C HIS A 165 12.02 -18.25 5.91
N VAL A 166 10.69 -18.25 5.83
CA VAL A 166 9.93 -19.51 5.86
C VAL A 166 10.26 -20.28 4.57
N ARG A 167 11.20 -21.22 4.67
CA ARG A 167 11.43 -22.22 3.62
C ARG A 167 10.42 -23.34 3.80
N THR A 168 9.33 -23.31 3.03
CA THR A 168 8.46 -24.48 2.89
C THR A 168 8.96 -25.33 1.74
N LEU A 169 9.38 -26.55 2.04
CA LEU A 169 9.67 -27.60 1.05
C LEU A 169 8.34 -28.17 0.57
N HIS A 170 8.09 -28.12 -0.74
CA HIS A 170 7.04 -28.94 -1.35
C HIS A 170 7.47 -30.40 -1.39
N THR A 171 6.49 -31.31 -1.40
CA THR A 171 6.72 -32.76 -1.55
C THR A 171 7.35 -33.14 -2.90
N ASP A 172 7.47 -32.20 -3.85
CA ASP A 172 8.09 -32.38 -5.16
C ASP A 172 9.55 -31.87 -5.25
N GLY A 173 10.14 -31.43 -4.13
CA GLY A 173 11.53 -30.99 -4.07
C GLY A 173 11.80 -29.56 -4.56
N ARG A 174 10.76 -28.78 -4.89
CA ARG A 174 10.90 -27.35 -5.22
C ARG A 174 10.86 -26.47 -3.97
N TRP A 175 11.77 -25.49 -3.92
CA TRP A 175 11.81 -24.46 -2.89
C TRP A 175 10.84 -23.34 -3.22
N ASN A 176 9.96 -23.00 -2.27
CA ASN A 176 9.27 -21.72 -2.28
C ASN A 176 9.99 -20.78 -1.31
N ILE A 177 10.61 -19.73 -1.85
CA ILE A 177 11.03 -18.60 -1.01
C ILE A 177 9.81 -17.68 -0.92
N LYS A 178 8.99 -17.88 0.12
CA LYS A 178 8.09 -16.82 0.54
C LYS A 178 8.89 -15.94 1.49
N THR A 179 9.31 -14.76 1.02
CA THR A 179 9.59 -13.66 1.92
C THR A 179 8.24 -13.30 2.53
N ARG A 180 7.96 -13.80 3.74
CA ARG A 180 6.96 -13.15 4.59
C ARG A 180 7.66 -11.89 5.09
N LEU A 181 7.35 -10.76 4.45
CA LEU A 181 7.73 -9.42 4.90
C LEU A 181 6.65 -8.82 5.79
#